data_AF-A0A4Y4KK56-F1
#
_entry.id   AF-A0A4Y4KK56-F1
#
_cell.length_a   1.000
_cell.length_b   1.000
_cell.length_c   1.000
_cell.angle_alpha   90.00
_cell.angle_beta   90.00
_cell.angle_gamma   90.00
#
_symmetry.space_group_name_H-M   'P 1'
#
loop_
_entity.id
_entity.type
_entity.pdbx_description
1 polymer ?
#
loop_
_entity_poly.entity_id
_entity_poly.type
_entity_poly.pdbx_seq_one_letter_code
_entity_poly.pdbx_strand_id
1 'polypeptide(L)'
;MSIIVCLPGSAVGRVDEAVAEAMMPFARDGVGAVERDVWDSFRICGGSMGLPVLADHEDDPRLIEDRPRWDGTLEPGLPGICAGGPRGLIDFRDALRARGAEHAGRVWDRWQEVASRHPAADDESVFFYRHLAAAGTRASYETSHEAAAYRAQPAVHAWAEVAPTLARPDIADHFSFGWDAVGIGQRSREEYVATYEFSLLPSRNVLTLGGWWYELDEAPQHGACHSRADCVHEPDVNEGHQGVQSYLLALPADTLLVNVRCHV
;
A
#
# COMPACT_ATOMS: atom_id res chain seq x y z
N MET A 1 -1.15 -9.14 -10.29
CA MET A 1 -1.07 -7.74 -9.80
C MET A 1 -2.47 -7.23 -9.47
N SER A 2 -2.65 -6.25 -8.57
CA SER A 2 -3.92 -5.56 -8.31
C SER A 2 -3.78 -4.06 -8.58
N ILE A 3 -4.76 -3.46 -9.24
CA ILE A 3 -4.80 -2.04 -9.58
C ILE A 3 -6.18 -1.44 -9.28
N ILE A 4 -6.21 -0.20 -8.80
CA ILE A 4 -7.45 0.58 -8.71
C ILE A 4 -7.63 1.34 -10.02
N VAL A 5 -8.70 1.04 -10.73
CA VAL A 5 -9.12 1.78 -11.92
C VAL A 5 -10.08 2.89 -11.50
N CYS A 6 -9.69 4.13 -11.77
CA CYS A 6 -10.51 5.32 -11.52
C CYS A 6 -11.38 5.59 -12.75
N LEU A 7 -12.69 5.63 -12.56
CA LEU A 7 -13.67 5.86 -13.60
C LEU A 7 -14.58 7.04 -13.24
N PRO A 8 -15.08 7.79 -14.24
CA PRO A 8 -16.06 8.84 -13.98
C PRO A 8 -17.33 8.22 -13.36
N GLY A 9 -18.02 8.98 -12.48
CA GLY A 9 -19.25 8.52 -11.82
C GLY A 9 -20.36 8.09 -12.79
N SER A 10 -20.36 8.63 -14.01
CA SER A 10 -21.28 8.25 -15.09
C SER A 10 -21.12 6.79 -15.55
N ALA A 11 -20.03 6.11 -15.20
CA ALA A 11 -19.78 4.71 -15.58
C ALA A 11 -20.52 3.68 -14.70
N VAL A 12 -21.29 4.10 -13.69
CA VAL A 12 -21.92 3.20 -12.70
C VAL A 12 -22.80 2.10 -13.32
N GLY A 13 -23.43 2.37 -14.47
CA GLY A 13 -24.26 1.39 -15.19
C GLY A 13 -23.51 0.49 -16.18
N ARG A 14 -22.21 0.71 -16.38
CA ARG A 14 -21.37 0.04 -17.40
C ARG A 14 -19.95 -0.22 -16.90
N VAL A 15 -19.83 -0.59 -15.63
CA VAL A 15 -18.53 -0.73 -14.95
C VAL A 15 -17.59 -1.67 -15.71
N ASP A 16 -18.05 -2.86 -16.09
CA ASP A 16 -17.21 -3.84 -16.79
C ASP A 16 -16.68 -3.30 -18.14
N GLU A 17 -17.54 -2.65 -18.92
CA GLU A 17 -17.16 -2.03 -20.20
C GLU A 17 -16.18 -0.87 -20.00
N ALA A 18 -16.44 -0.01 -19.02
CA ALA A 18 -15.60 1.15 -18.72
C ALA A 18 -14.22 0.74 -18.18
N VAL A 19 -14.14 -0.30 -17.35
CA VAL A 19 -12.87 -0.89 -16.92
C VAL A 19 -12.10 -1.42 -18.14
N ALA A 20 -12.76 -2.20 -19.01
CA ALA A 20 -12.12 -2.76 -20.19
C ALA A 20 -11.57 -1.66 -21.11
N GLU A 21 -12.36 -0.60 -21.37
CA GLU A 21 -11.95 0.56 -22.18
C GLU A 21 -10.75 1.29 -21.58
N ALA A 22 -10.76 1.53 -20.27
CA ALA A 22 -9.66 2.20 -19.58
C ALA A 22 -8.36 1.38 -19.60
N MET A 23 -8.47 0.05 -19.46
CA MET A 23 -7.32 -0.85 -19.41
C MET A 23 -6.76 -1.24 -20.79
N MET A 24 -7.57 -1.16 -21.84
CA MET A 24 -7.21 -1.59 -23.21
C MET A 24 -5.86 -1.03 -23.72
N PRO A 25 -5.48 0.24 -23.47
CA PRO A 25 -4.18 0.77 -23.94
C PRO A 25 -2.93 0.11 -23.33
N PHE A 26 -3.11 -0.75 -22.33
CA PHE A 26 -2.06 -1.49 -21.61
C PHE A 26 -2.17 -3.00 -21.79
N ALA A 27 -3.05 -3.46 -22.68
CA ALA A 27 -3.20 -4.88 -22.99
C ALA A 27 -1.99 -5.42 -23.76
N ARG A 28 -1.58 -6.64 -23.43
CA ARG A 28 -0.47 -7.36 -24.07
C ARG A 28 -0.56 -7.45 -25.60
N ASP A 29 -1.78 -7.55 -26.14
CA ASP A 29 -2.05 -7.68 -27.58
C ASP A 29 -2.59 -6.38 -28.21
N GLY A 30 -2.40 -5.23 -27.55
CA GLY A 30 -2.92 -3.92 -27.99
C GLY A 30 -2.37 -3.44 -29.33
N VAL A 31 -3.21 -2.73 -30.11
CA VAL A 31 -2.81 -2.14 -31.40
C VAL A 31 -1.81 -1.01 -31.16
N GLY A 32 -0.55 -1.29 -31.47
CA GLY A 32 0.58 -0.38 -31.25
C GLY A 32 1.54 -0.99 -30.24
N ALA A 33 2.37 -1.91 -30.73
CA ALA A 33 3.40 -2.62 -29.96
C ALA A 33 4.39 -1.63 -29.33
N VAL A 34 4.04 -1.19 -28.14
CA VAL A 34 4.96 -0.69 -27.12
C VAL A 34 5.20 -1.89 -26.20
N GLU A 35 6.35 -1.96 -25.54
CA GLU A 35 6.59 -2.86 -24.41
C GLU A 35 5.56 -2.62 -23.27
N ARG A 36 4.33 -3.09 -23.44
CA ARG A 36 3.18 -2.92 -22.53
C ARG A 36 2.53 -4.28 -22.25
N ASP A 37 3.36 -5.26 -21.91
CA ASP A 37 2.95 -6.59 -21.42
C ASP A 37 2.39 -6.50 -19.98
N VAL A 38 1.54 -5.50 -19.70
CA VAL A 38 1.11 -5.19 -18.32
C VAL A 38 -0.04 -6.10 -17.89
N TRP A 39 -0.89 -6.53 -18.82
CA TRP A 39 -1.93 -7.53 -18.54
C TRP A 39 -2.37 -8.31 -19.79
N ASP A 40 -2.77 -9.57 -19.58
CA ASP A 40 -3.31 -10.51 -20.58
C ASP A 40 -4.75 -10.95 -20.25
N SER A 41 -5.11 -10.97 -18.96
CA SER A 41 -6.48 -11.08 -18.47
C SER A 41 -6.68 -10.21 -17.23
N PHE A 42 -7.94 -9.88 -16.92
CA PHE A 42 -8.30 -9.18 -15.70
C PHE A 42 -9.65 -9.62 -15.13
N ARG A 43 -9.87 -9.33 -13.84
CA ARG A 43 -11.14 -9.52 -13.15
C ARG A 43 -11.35 -8.44 -12.10
N ILE A 44 -12.57 -7.93 -11.99
CA ILE A 44 -12.98 -7.04 -10.89
C ILE A 44 -13.18 -7.92 -9.64
N CYS A 45 -12.39 -7.70 -8.60
CA CYS A 45 -12.56 -8.42 -7.33
C CYS A 45 -11.97 -7.63 -6.16
N GLY A 46 -12.70 -7.58 -5.05
CA GLY A 46 -12.23 -7.13 -3.77
C GLY A 46 -11.39 -8.20 -3.09
N GLY A 47 -11.96 -9.39 -2.82
CA GLY A 47 -11.26 -10.46 -2.10
C GLY A 47 -10.50 -9.94 -0.87
N SER A 48 -9.28 -10.46 -0.64
CA SER A 48 -8.40 -10.01 0.45
C SER A 48 -7.69 -8.68 0.20
N MET A 49 -7.79 -8.12 -1.02
CA MET A 49 -7.10 -6.90 -1.45
C MET A 49 -8.10 -5.79 -1.83
N GLY A 50 -9.35 -5.88 -1.39
CA GLY A 50 -10.40 -5.00 -1.87
C GLY A 50 -10.32 -3.61 -1.26
N LEU A 51 -11.35 -2.82 -1.52
CA LEU A 51 -11.47 -1.47 -1.01
C LEU A 51 -12.25 -1.48 0.32
N PRO A 52 -11.74 -0.82 1.36
CA PRO A 52 -12.44 -0.70 2.65
C PRO A 52 -13.67 0.19 2.49
N VAL A 53 -14.82 -0.30 2.95
CA VAL A 53 -16.07 0.47 2.93
C VAL A 53 -16.15 1.34 4.19
N LEU A 54 -16.72 2.53 4.08
CA LEU A 54 -17.09 3.33 5.26
C LEU A 54 -18.05 2.55 6.15
N ALA A 55 -17.87 2.69 7.47
CA ALA A 55 -18.81 2.12 8.43
C ALA A 55 -20.24 2.62 8.17
N ASP A 56 -21.22 1.75 8.40
CA ASP A 56 -22.66 1.96 8.14
C ASP A 56 -23.05 2.04 6.65
N HIS A 57 -22.11 1.77 5.74
CA HIS A 57 -22.32 1.77 4.29
C HIS A 57 -22.05 0.42 3.62
N GLU A 58 -21.82 -0.65 4.40
CA GLU A 58 -21.44 -1.97 3.91
C GLU A 58 -22.49 -2.61 2.98
N ASP A 59 -23.77 -2.24 3.14
CA ASP A 59 -24.89 -2.71 2.31
C ASP A 59 -25.33 -1.68 1.24
N ASP A 60 -24.54 -0.63 0.97
CA ASP A 60 -24.91 0.38 -0.02
C ASP A 60 -24.94 -0.23 -1.44
N PRO A 61 -26.06 -0.13 -2.18
CA PRO A 61 -26.22 -0.79 -3.48
C PRO A 61 -25.33 -0.20 -4.58
N ARG A 62 -24.63 0.90 -4.32
CA ARG A 62 -23.64 1.47 -5.25
C ARG A 62 -22.26 0.82 -5.12
N LEU A 63 -22.05 -0.02 -4.11
CA LEU A 63 -20.85 -0.83 -4.01
C LEU A 63 -20.81 -1.86 -5.15
N ILE A 64 -19.60 -2.11 -5.64
CA ILE A 64 -19.35 -3.05 -6.73
C ILE A 64 -18.98 -4.40 -6.10
N GLU A 65 -19.73 -5.41 -6.49
CA GLU A 65 -19.51 -6.80 -6.10
C GLU A 65 -18.40 -7.47 -6.91
N ASP A 66 -17.79 -8.49 -6.31
CA ASP A 66 -16.79 -9.34 -6.97
C ASP A 66 -17.37 -10.02 -8.21
N ARG A 67 -16.57 -10.08 -9.27
CA ARG A 67 -16.86 -10.92 -10.43
C ARG A 67 -16.38 -12.35 -10.18
N PRO A 68 -17.12 -13.37 -10.65
CA PRO A 68 -16.70 -14.76 -10.51
C PRO A 68 -15.42 -15.04 -11.29
N ARG A 69 -14.71 -16.10 -10.88
CA ARG A 69 -13.64 -16.73 -11.68
C ARG A 69 -14.23 -17.33 -12.95
N TRP A 70 -13.34 -17.76 -13.86
CA TRP A 70 -13.72 -18.43 -15.11
C TRP A 70 -14.58 -19.69 -14.90
N ASP A 71 -14.45 -20.35 -13.74
CA ASP A 71 -15.24 -21.52 -13.34
C ASP A 71 -16.58 -21.19 -12.66
N GLY A 72 -16.92 -19.90 -12.55
CA GLY A 72 -18.13 -19.39 -11.92
C GLY A 72 -18.03 -19.20 -10.40
N THR A 73 -16.91 -19.53 -9.76
CA THR A 73 -16.75 -19.40 -8.31
C THR A 73 -16.42 -17.97 -7.88
N LEU A 74 -16.97 -17.52 -6.75
CA LEU A 74 -16.63 -16.23 -6.15
C LEU A 74 -15.49 -16.40 -5.13
N GLU A 75 -14.61 -15.41 -5.02
CA GLU A 75 -13.71 -15.34 -3.87
C GLU A 75 -14.52 -15.00 -2.61
N PRO A 76 -14.20 -15.60 -1.45
CA PRO A 76 -14.84 -15.21 -0.20
C PRO A 76 -14.57 -13.73 0.07
N GLY A 77 -15.63 -12.92 0.10
CA GLY A 77 -15.54 -11.52 0.51
C GLY A 77 -15.19 -11.40 1.99
N LEU A 78 -14.40 -10.38 2.34
CA LEU A 78 -14.17 -10.00 3.72
C LEU A 78 -15.24 -8.97 4.15
N PRO A 79 -15.83 -9.07 5.35
CA PRO A 79 -16.76 -8.07 5.84
C PRO A 79 -16.14 -6.66 5.81
N GLY A 80 -16.90 -5.68 5.30
CA GLY A 80 -16.45 -4.30 5.15
C GLY A 80 -15.46 -4.05 4.00
N ILE A 81 -15.27 -5.02 3.11
CA ILE A 81 -14.42 -4.91 1.92
C ILE A 81 -15.28 -5.12 0.66
N CYS A 82 -15.09 -4.29 -0.36
CA CYS A 82 -15.78 -4.41 -1.66
C CYS A 82 -14.79 -4.46 -2.85
N ALA A 83 -15.30 -4.82 -4.03
CA ALA A 83 -14.52 -4.73 -5.27
C ALA A 83 -14.42 -3.29 -5.79
N GLY A 84 -15.30 -2.40 -5.35
CA GLY A 84 -15.30 -1.02 -5.81
C GLY A 84 -16.51 -0.24 -5.36
N GLY A 85 -16.58 1.02 -5.78
CA GLY A 85 -17.72 1.89 -5.55
C GLY A 85 -17.34 3.37 -5.67
N PRO A 86 -18.31 4.29 -5.47
CA PRO A 86 -18.03 5.71 -5.37
C PRO A 86 -16.98 5.99 -4.30
N ARG A 87 -16.02 6.85 -4.59
CA ARG A 87 -14.94 7.26 -3.68
C ARG A 87 -15.47 7.70 -2.32
N GLY A 88 -16.62 8.36 -2.28
CA GLY A 88 -17.27 8.81 -1.05
C GLY A 88 -17.77 7.69 -0.14
N LEU A 89 -17.82 6.44 -0.60
CA LEU A 89 -18.15 5.25 0.18
C LEU A 89 -16.92 4.43 0.60
N ILE A 90 -15.73 4.79 0.08
CA ILE A 90 -14.49 4.07 0.36
C ILE A 90 -13.72 4.78 1.48
N ASP A 91 -13.40 4.04 2.54
CA ASP A 91 -12.67 4.54 3.70
C ASP A 91 -11.16 4.63 3.44
N PHE A 92 -10.74 5.69 2.75
CA PHE A 92 -9.32 6.06 2.67
C PHE A 92 -8.89 7.07 3.75
N ARG A 93 -9.84 7.62 4.52
CA ARG A 93 -9.61 8.86 5.29
C ARG A 93 -9.54 8.63 6.78
N ASP A 94 -10.47 7.90 7.40
CA ASP A 94 -10.68 8.11 8.84
C ASP A 94 -10.54 6.84 9.67
N ALA A 95 -11.18 5.72 9.32
CA ALA A 95 -11.09 4.55 10.20
C ALA A 95 -9.75 3.81 10.01
N LEU A 96 -9.26 3.67 8.78
CA LEU A 96 -7.93 3.10 8.56
C LEU A 96 -6.82 4.00 9.10
N ARG A 97 -6.87 5.32 8.88
CA ARG A 97 -5.86 6.22 9.42
C ARG A 97 -5.88 6.26 10.94
N ALA A 98 -7.06 6.34 11.55
CA ALA A 98 -7.20 6.29 13.00
C ALA A 98 -6.69 4.96 13.56
N ARG A 99 -6.99 3.81 12.91
CA ARG A 99 -6.47 2.50 13.32
C ARG A 99 -4.94 2.43 13.20
N GLY A 100 -4.38 2.99 12.13
CA GLY A 100 -2.93 3.05 11.91
C GLY A 100 -2.24 3.92 12.93
N ALA A 101 -2.76 5.12 13.14
CA ALA A 101 -2.28 6.09 14.13
C ALA A 101 -2.39 5.54 15.56
N GLU A 102 -3.53 4.94 15.92
CA GLU A 102 -3.74 4.32 17.22
C GLU A 102 -2.76 3.17 17.43
N HIS A 103 -2.58 2.30 16.43
CA HIS A 103 -1.66 1.18 16.54
C HIS A 103 -0.20 1.64 16.65
N ALA A 104 0.22 2.60 15.81
CA ALA A 104 1.54 3.21 15.86
C ALA A 104 1.80 3.87 17.22
N GLY A 105 0.79 4.56 17.77
CA GLY A 105 0.85 5.13 19.11
C GLY A 105 1.11 4.07 20.17
N ARG A 106 0.36 2.95 20.17
CA ARG A 106 0.58 1.83 21.09
C ARG A 106 1.99 1.22 20.97
N VAL A 107 2.50 1.12 19.75
CA VAL A 107 3.85 0.58 19.47
C VAL A 107 4.93 1.50 20.04
N TRP A 108 4.81 2.81 19.78
CA TRP A 108 5.71 3.81 20.33
C TRP A 108 5.66 3.84 21.86
N ASP A 109 4.46 3.89 22.45
CA ASP A 109 4.26 3.91 23.90
C ASP A 109 4.89 2.66 24.55
N ARG A 110 4.72 1.50 23.92
CA ARG A 110 5.27 0.24 24.42
C ARG A 110 6.79 0.16 24.28
N TRP A 111 7.36 0.68 23.20
CA TRP A 111 8.82 0.78 23.06
C TRP A 111 9.41 1.67 24.15
N GLN A 112 8.84 2.84 24.41
CA GLN A 112 9.31 3.74 25.48
C GLN A 112 9.27 3.06 26.86
N GLU A 113 8.20 2.33 27.14
CA GLU A 113 8.08 1.57 28.40
C GLU A 113 9.17 0.51 28.54
N VAL A 114 9.46 -0.26 27.48
CA VAL A 114 10.54 -1.25 27.46
C VAL A 114 11.89 -0.58 27.61
N ALA A 115 12.20 0.41 26.76
CA ALA A 115 13.48 1.10 26.74
C ALA A 115 13.80 1.77 28.08
N SER A 116 12.80 2.34 28.78
CA SER A 116 13.00 2.99 30.09
C SER A 116 13.50 2.06 31.21
N ARG A 117 13.37 0.74 31.05
CA ARG A 117 13.79 -0.26 32.05
C ARG A 117 15.22 -0.76 31.84
N HIS A 118 15.89 -0.28 30.80
CA HIS A 118 17.19 -0.76 30.37
C HIS A 118 18.15 0.41 30.15
N PRO A 119 19.48 0.17 30.13
CA PRO A 119 20.42 1.17 29.62
C PRO A 119 20.05 1.62 28.21
N ALA A 120 20.33 2.88 27.89
CA ALA A 120 20.10 3.42 26.56
C ALA A 120 20.82 2.57 25.50
N ALA A 121 20.10 2.18 24.45
CA ALA A 121 20.65 1.44 23.32
C ALA A 121 21.20 2.40 22.27
N ASP A 122 22.33 2.02 21.68
CA ASP A 122 22.88 2.64 20.49
C ASP A 122 22.03 2.27 19.26
N ASP A 123 21.93 3.21 18.34
CA ASP A 123 21.18 3.07 17.08
C ASP A 123 21.77 1.99 16.15
N GLU A 124 20.92 1.35 15.34
CA GLU A 124 21.37 0.30 14.41
C GLU A 124 22.41 0.84 13.41
N SER A 125 22.28 2.09 12.97
CA SER A 125 23.22 2.71 12.03
C SER A 125 24.65 2.71 12.57
N VAL A 126 24.86 2.82 13.88
CA VAL A 126 26.20 2.75 14.50
C VAL A 126 26.84 1.39 14.22
N PHE A 127 26.08 0.30 14.35
CA PHE A 127 26.54 -1.06 14.09
C PHE A 127 26.67 -1.32 12.58
N PHE A 128 25.73 -0.82 11.77
CA PHE A 128 25.79 -0.88 10.32
C PHE A 128 27.04 -0.19 9.75
N TYR A 129 27.36 1.02 10.22
CA TYR A 129 28.57 1.72 9.77
C TYR A 129 29.86 1.08 10.26
N ARG A 130 29.87 0.46 11.46
CA ARG A 130 31.00 -0.37 11.92
C ARG A 130 31.23 -1.57 10.99
N HIS A 131 30.16 -2.24 10.57
CA HIS A 131 30.23 -3.36 9.61
C HIS A 131 30.78 -2.91 8.25
N LEU A 132 30.28 -1.79 7.71
CA LEU A 132 30.81 -1.23 6.46
C LEU A 132 32.30 -0.86 6.58
N ALA A 133 32.71 -0.26 7.71
CA ALA A 133 34.12 0.06 7.97
C ALA A 133 35.01 -1.19 8.06
N ALA A 134 34.45 -2.34 8.46
CA ALA A 134 35.10 -3.64 8.47
C ALA A 134 35.07 -4.36 7.11
N ALA A 135 34.85 -3.62 6.00
CA ALA A 135 34.71 -4.14 4.64
C ALA A 135 33.49 -5.07 4.44
N GLY A 136 32.51 -5.01 5.34
CA GLY A 136 31.20 -5.59 5.13
C GLY A 136 30.41 -4.89 4.03
N THR A 137 29.38 -5.55 3.52
CA THR A 137 28.43 -4.96 2.57
C THR A 137 27.04 -4.90 3.18
N ARG A 138 26.13 -4.12 2.58
CA ARG A 138 24.73 -4.10 3.02
C ARG A 138 24.11 -5.50 2.98
N ALA A 139 24.42 -6.28 1.95
CA ALA A 139 23.91 -7.65 1.80
C ALA A 139 24.44 -8.62 2.86
N SER A 140 25.60 -8.35 3.46
CA SER A 140 26.19 -9.22 4.50
C SER A 140 25.95 -8.74 5.93
N TYR A 141 25.19 -7.65 6.13
CA TYR A 141 24.99 -7.08 7.45
C TYR A 141 24.15 -7.96 8.37
N GLU A 142 23.04 -8.52 7.88
CA GLU A 142 22.09 -9.25 8.72
C GLU A 142 22.69 -10.45 9.48
N THR A 143 23.70 -11.09 8.88
CA THR A 143 24.43 -12.24 9.43
C THR A 143 25.76 -11.86 10.09
N SER A 144 26.06 -10.56 10.21
CA SER A 144 27.32 -10.08 10.77
C SER A 144 27.33 -10.10 12.31
N HIS A 145 28.53 -9.99 12.86
CA HIS A 145 28.73 -9.86 14.30
C HIS A 145 28.14 -8.54 14.83
N GLU A 146 28.22 -7.46 14.06
CA GLU A 146 27.69 -6.14 14.42
C GLU A 146 26.16 -6.15 14.52
N ALA A 147 25.47 -6.80 13.58
CA ALA A 147 24.01 -6.96 13.68
C ALA A 147 23.61 -7.82 14.89
N ALA A 148 24.38 -8.89 15.18
CA ALA A 148 24.18 -9.67 16.41
C ALA A 148 24.41 -8.83 17.68
N ALA A 149 25.42 -7.96 17.68
CA ALA A 149 25.72 -7.08 18.80
C ALA A 149 24.62 -6.02 19.00
N TYR A 150 24.06 -5.44 17.94
CA TYR A 150 22.89 -4.55 18.01
C TYR A 150 21.69 -5.26 18.66
N ARG A 151 21.36 -6.47 18.19
CA ARG A 151 20.24 -7.27 18.72
C ARG A 151 20.45 -7.70 20.17
N ALA A 152 21.70 -7.87 20.59
CA ALA A 152 22.05 -8.25 21.96
C ALA A 152 21.95 -7.10 22.97
N GLN A 153 21.73 -5.85 22.53
CA GLN A 153 21.53 -4.73 23.44
C GLN A 153 20.29 -4.97 24.32
N PRO A 154 20.33 -4.72 25.64
CA PRO A 154 19.26 -5.13 26.55
C PRO A 154 17.86 -4.62 26.15
N ALA A 155 17.73 -3.35 25.75
CA ALA A 155 16.46 -2.78 25.32
C ALA A 155 15.97 -3.39 23.99
N VAL A 156 16.87 -3.62 23.03
CA VAL A 156 16.55 -4.20 21.73
C VAL A 156 16.13 -5.67 21.87
N HIS A 157 16.87 -6.44 22.68
CA HIS A 157 16.54 -7.82 23.00
C HIS A 157 15.18 -7.92 23.72
N ALA A 158 14.93 -7.06 24.72
CA ALA A 158 13.65 -7.03 25.42
C ALA A 158 12.48 -6.65 24.49
N TRP A 159 12.71 -5.75 23.54
CA TRP A 159 11.72 -5.41 22.52
C TRP A 159 11.40 -6.57 21.58
N ALA A 160 12.40 -7.38 21.18
CA ALA A 160 12.19 -8.53 20.30
C ALA A 160 11.19 -9.56 20.87
N GLU A 161 11.11 -9.68 22.20
CA GLU A 161 10.12 -10.54 22.87
C GLU A 161 8.72 -9.90 22.94
N VAL A 162 8.64 -8.57 22.97
CA VAL A 162 7.38 -7.82 23.12
C VAL A 162 6.73 -7.53 21.77
N ALA A 163 7.51 -7.17 20.76
CA ALA A 163 7.02 -6.72 19.45
C ALA A 163 6.03 -7.70 18.80
N PRO A 164 6.23 -9.03 18.81
CA PRO A 164 5.28 -9.98 18.24
C PRO A 164 3.89 -9.95 18.90
N THR A 165 3.81 -9.56 20.19
CA THR A 165 2.52 -9.46 20.90
C THR A 165 1.68 -8.26 20.47
N LEU A 166 2.31 -7.27 19.83
CA LEU A 166 1.65 -6.12 19.25
C LEU A 166 1.24 -6.35 17.80
N ALA A 167 1.74 -7.41 17.16
CA ALA A 167 1.44 -7.70 15.77
C ALA A 167 -0.06 -7.89 15.56
N ARG A 168 -0.59 -7.19 14.56
CA ARG A 168 -1.99 -7.22 14.18
C ARG A 168 -2.10 -7.83 12.79
N PRO A 169 -2.58 -9.08 12.62
CA PRO A 169 -2.57 -9.76 11.32
C PRO A 169 -3.29 -8.98 10.21
N ASP A 170 -4.28 -8.16 10.57
CA ASP A 170 -5.02 -7.30 9.65
C ASP A 170 -4.20 -6.12 9.10
N ILE A 171 -3.06 -5.80 9.71
CA ILE A 171 -2.22 -4.64 9.38
C ILE A 171 -0.71 -4.88 9.52
N ALA A 172 -0.27 -6.11 9.78
CA ALA A 172 1.11 -6.43 10.16
C ALA A 172 2.12 -6.13 9.04
N ASP A 173 1.72 -6.32 7.78
CA ASP A 173 2.57 -6.04 6.61
C ASP A 173 2.92 -4.54 6.49
N HIS A 174 2.15 -3.66 7.13
CA HIS A 174 2.35 -2.21 7.12
C HIS A 174 3.25 -1.71 8.27
N PHE A 175 3.57 -2.59 9.22
CA PHE A 175 4.38 -2.28 10.37
C PHE A 175 5.58 -3.21 10.42
N SER A 176 6.74 -2.74 9.98
CA SER A 176 7.99 -3.43 10.27
C SER A 176 8.38 -3.17 11.73
N PHE A 177 7.98 -4.07 12.62
CA PHE A 177 8.29 -4.00 14.05
C PHE A 177 9.73 -4.42 14.39
N GLY A 178 10.47 -4.97 13.42
CA GLY A 178 11.63 -5.83 13.70
C GLY A 178 12.99 -5.33 13.25
N TRP A 179 13.09 -4.30 12.39
CA TRP A 179 14.38 -3.93 11.81
C TRP A 179 15.10 -2.80 12.54
N ASP A 180 14.38 -1.85 13.13
CA ASP A 180 15.00 -0.76 13.89
C ASP A 180 14.17 -0.35 15.11
N ALA A 181 14.39 -1.06 16.22
CA ALA A 181 13.68 -0.80 17.47
C ALA A 181 14.03 0.58 18.05
N VAL A 182 15.29 0.99 17.93
CA VAL A 182 15.77 2.28 18.44
C VAL A 182 15.21 3.44 17.62
N GLY A 183 15.08 3.28 16.30
CA GLY A 183 14.45 4.25 15.42
C GLY A 183 13.01 4.62 15.78
N ILE A 184 12.27 3.73 16.47
CA ILE A 184 10.94 4.04 17.02
C ILE A 184 11.03 5.22 18.00
N GLY A 185 12.01 5.20 18.90
CA GLY A 185 12.17 6.19 19.97
C GLY A 185 12.94 7.44 19.61
N GLN A 186 13.58 7.50 18.43
CA GLN A 186 14.30 8.70 17.96
C GLN A 186 13.36 9.82 17.52
N ARG A 187 12.12 9.47 17.18
CA ARG A 187 11.07 10.40 16.78
C ARG A 187 10.18 10.69 17.97
N SER A 188 9.59 11.89 18.00
CA SER A 188 8.45 12.15 18.87
C SER A 188 7.32 11.17 18.57
N ARG A 189 6.43 10.97 19.55
CA ARG A 189 5.24 10.13 19.37
C ARG A 189 4.41 10.60 18.19
N GLU A 190 4.25 11.91 18.04
CA GLU A 190 3.50 12.57 16.98
C GLU A 190 4.10 12.30 15.60
N GLU A 191 5.43 12.45 15.45
CA GLU A 191 6.13 12.18 14.18
C GLU A 191 6.09 10.69 13.81
N TYR A 192 6.24 9.80 14.81
CA TYR A 192 6.13 8.37 14.60
C TYR A 192 4.71 8.02 14.12
N VAL A 193 3.68 8.48 14.84
CA VAL A 193 2.27 8.26 14.46
C VAL A 193 1.96 8.79 13.07
N ALA A 194 2.39 10.01 12.73
CA ALA A 194 2.17 10.62 11.43
C ALA A 194 2.83 9.81 10.29
N THR A 195 3.95 9.15 10.55
CA THR A 195 4.60 8.26 9.57
C THR A 195 3.70 7.09 9.19
N TYR A 196 2.99 6.51 10.16
CA TYR A 196 2.20 5.28 9.99
C TYR A 196 0.69 5.52 9.79
N GLU A 197 0.22 6.76 9.96
CA GLU A 197 -1.14 7.18 9.61
C GLU A 197 -1.48 6.83 8.15
N PHE A 198 -0.50 6.90 7.25
CA PHE A 198 -0.63 6.61 5.82
C PHE A 198 -0.23 5.18 5.44
N SER A 199 0.42 4.43 6.32
CA SER A 199 1.01 3.13 5.97
C SER A 199 -0.01 2.01 5.81
N LEU A 200 -1.24 2.16 6.35
CA LEU A 200 -2.26 1.11 6.33
C LEU A 200 -3.05 0.97 5.02
N LEU A 201 -2.89 1.90 4.09
CA LEU A 201 -3.38 1.66 2.75
C LEU A 201 -2.31 0.83 2.05
N PRO A 202 -2.63 -0.38 1.56
CA PRO A 202 -1.70 -1.14 0.74
C PRO A 202 -1.15 -0.26 -0.37
N SER A 203 0.12 -0.43 -0.73
CA SER A 203 0.65 0.18 -1.95
C SER A 203 -0.27 -0.22 -3.09
N ARG A 204 -0.94 0.76 -3.68
CA ARG A 204 -1.91 0.55 -4.76
C ARG A 204 -1.28 1.00 -6.05
N ASN A 205 -1.31 0.12 -7.03
CA ASN A 205 -1.24 0.56 -8.41
C ASN A 205 -2.53 1.31 -8.71
N VAL A 206 -2.45 2.39 -9.49
CA VAL A 206 -3.64 3.15 -9.89
C VAL A 206 -3.62 3.41 -11.39
N LEU A 207 -4.77 3.24 -12.02
CA LEU A 207 -5.07 3.76 -13.34
C LEU A 207 -5.97 4.99 -13.14
N THR A 208 -5.44 6.17 -13.44
CA THR A 208 -6.10 7.45 -13.18
C THR A 208 -7.17 7.78 -14.22
N LEU A 209 -8.02 8.75 -13.90
CA LEU A 209 -8.99 9.31 -14.85
C LEU A 209 -8.33 9.90 -16.10
N GLY A 210 -7.09 10.41 -15.98
CA GLY A 210 -6.29 10.92 -17.10
C GLY A 210 -5.66 9.82 -17.96
N GLY A 211 -5.90 8.54 -17.67
CA GLY A 211 -5.35 7.42 -18.43
C GLY A 211 -3.88 7.13 -18.12
N TRP A 212 -3.42 7.49 -16.93
CA TRP A 212 -2.07 7.17 -16.46
C TRP A 212 -2.07 5.91 -15.60
N TRP A 213 -1.18 5.00 -15.94
CA TRP A 213 -0.92 3.78 -15.19
C TRP A 213 0.29 3.98 -14.29
N TYR A 214 0.09 3.80 -12.98
CA TYR A 214 1.12 3.88 -11.96
C TYR A 214 1.27 2.52 -11.28
N GLU A 215 2.49 2.00 -11.30
CA GLU A 215 2.91 0.90 -10.45
C GLU A 215 3.91 1.39 -9.41
N LEU A 216 3.96 0.72 -8.27
CA LEU A 216 4.94 1.02 -7.25
C LEU A 216 6.35 0.80 -7.82
N ASP A 217 7.24 1.77 -7.60
CA ASP A 217 8.64 1.76 -8.03
C ASP A 217 8.88 1.75 -9.55
N GLU A 218 7.83 1.93 -10.37
CA GLU A 218 7.96 2.07 -11.82
C GLU A 218 7.64 3.48 -12.32
N ALA A 219 8.19 3.78 -13.50
CA ALA A 219 7.88 5.00 -14.21
C ALA A 219 6.42 4.97 -14.71
N PRO A 220 5.60 6.01 -14.44
CA PRO A 220 4.23 6.06 -14.96
C PRO A 220 4.16 6.01 -16.49
N GLN A 221 3.10 5.36 -16.97
CA GLN A 221 2.83 5.15 -18.39
C GLN A 221 1.49 5.79 -18.78
N HIS A 222 1.46 6.54 -19.87
CA HIS A 222 0.23 7.17 -20.37
C HIS A 222 -0.39 6.36 -21.50
N GLY A 223 -1.67 5.99 -21.34
CA GLY A 223 -2.37 5.10 -22.26
C GLY A 223 -2.40 5.59 -23.70
N ALA A 224 -2.53 6.91 -23.93
CA ALA A 224 -2.61 7.48 -25.28
C ALA A 224 -1.25 7.74 -25.95
N CYS A 225 -0.13 7.60 -25.24
CA CYS A 225 1.20 7.80 -25.81
C CYS A 225 1.81 6.46 -26.24
N HIS A 226 2.85 6.47 -27.06
CA HIS A 226 3.61 5.26 -27.36
C HIS A 226 4.64 4.99 -26.26
N SER A 227 5.62 5.87 -26.09
CA SER A 227 6.62 5.75 -25.03
C SER A 227 6.50 6.88 -24.00
N ARG A 228 7.15 6.71 -22.85
CA ARG A 228 7.35 7.81 -21.90
C ARG A 228 8.19 8.94 -22.51
N ALA A 229 9.20 8.61 -23.30
CA ALA A 229 10.08 9.60 -23.92
C ALA A 229 9.34 10.53 -24.89
N ASP A 230 8.27 10.04 -25.50
CA ASP A 230 7.42 10.79 -26.44
C ASP A 230 6.15 11.36 -25.77
N CYS A 231 5.98 11.14 -24.46
CA CYS A 231 4.81 11.60 -23.74
C CYS A 231 4.91 13.09 -23.43
N VAL A 232 4.02 13.88 -24.04
CA VAL A 232 3.88 15.33 -23.79
C VAL A 232 2.95 15.65 -22.62
N HIS A 233 2.31 14.63 -22.04
CA HIS A 233 1.34 14.80 -20.97
C HIS A 233 2.06 14.82 -19.63
N GLU A 234 1.51 15.59 -18.69
CA GLU A 234 2.00 15.63 -17.31
C GLU A 234 1.33 14.52 -16.48
N PRO A 235 2.09 13.76 -15.67
CA PRO A 235 1.54 12.76 -14.76
C PRO A 235 0.53 13.38 -13.77
N ASP A 236 -0.63 12.73 -13.58
CA ASP A 236 -1.67 13.15 -12.63
C ASP A 236 -1.25 13.03 -11.15
N VAL A 237 -0.24 12.22 -10.87
CA VAL A 237 0.19 11.81 -9.55
C VAL A 237 1.66 12.15 -9.37
N ASN A 238 1.99 12.80 -8.24
CA ASN A 238 3.37 12.99 -7.80
C ASN A 238 4.07 11.65 -7.56
N GLU A 239 5.38 11.59 -7.70
CA GLU A 239 6.12 10.32 -7.58
C GLU A 239 5.96 9.65 -6.21
N GLY A 240 5.87 8.32 -6.22
CA GLY A 240 5.84 7.47 -5.03
C GLY A 240 4.45 7.25 -4.41
N HIS A 241 4.44 6.39 -3.39
CA HIS A 241 3.23 5.92 -2.70
C HIS A 241 2.38 7.06 -2.11
N GLN A 242 3.02 8.09 -1.54
CA GLN A 242 2.32 9.25 -0.98
C GLN A 242 1.55 10.05 -2.04
N GLY A 243 2.07 10.10 -3.28
CA GLY A 243 1.40 10.74 -4.41
C GLY A 243 0.11 10.03 -4.76
N VAL A 244 0.16 8.70 -4.94
CA VAL A 244 -1.02 7.88 -5.29
C VAL A 244 -2.12 8.02 -4.24
N GLN A 245 -1.76 7.98 -2.96
CA GLN A 245 -2.73 8.21 -1.90
C GLN A 245 -3.34 9.60 -1.98
N SER A 246 -2.51 10.64 -2.10
CA SER A 246 -2.99 12.03 -2.21
C SER A 246 -3.96 12.21 -3.37
N TYR A 247 -3.66 11.58 -4.52
CA TYR A 247 -4.55 11.53 -5.67
C TYR A 247 -5.89 10.89 -5.33
N LEU A 248 -5.89 9.64 -4.84
CA LEU A 248 -7.12 8.91 -4.48
C LEU A 248 -7.96 9.66 -3.44
N LEU A 249 -7.31 10.41 -2.53
CA LEU A 249 -7.98 11.23 -1.53
C LEU A 249 -8.64 12.48 -2.10
N ALA A 250 -8.03 13.09 -3.11
CA ALA A 250 -8.48 14.31 -3.75
C ALA A 250 -9.60 14.08 -4.79
N LEU A 251 -9.82 12.83 -5.21
CA LEU A 251 -10.86 12.48 -6.16
C LEU A 251 -12.26 12.94 -5.69
N PRO A 252 -13.11 13.42 -6.62
CA PRO A 252 -14.51 13.68 -6.35
C PRO A 252 -15.22 12.47 -5.72
N ALA A 253 -16.16 12.72 -4.80
CA ALA A 253 -16.84 11.67 -4.04
C ALA A 253 -17.64 10.68 -4.92
N ASP A 254 -18.05 11.10 -6.11
CA ASP A 254 -18.78 10.30 -7.09
C ASP A 254 -17.87 9.54 -8.07
N THR A 255 -16.54 9.78 -8.03
CA THR A 255 -15.58 9.02 -8.84
C THR A 255 -15.65 7.54 -8.46
N LEU A 256 -15.82 6.67 -9.44
CA LEU A 256 -15.86 5.23 -9.19
C LEU A 256 -14.44 4.69 -9.10
N LEU A 257 -14.19 3.93 -8.04
CA LEU A 257 -12.95 3.21 -7.84
C LEU A 257 -13.24 1.73 -7.96
N VAL A 258 -12.50 1.04 -8.83
CA VAL A 258 -12.71 -0.38 -9.10
C VAL A 258 -11.40 -1.11 -8.90
N ASN A 259 -11.36 -2.03 -7.93
CA ASN A 259 -10.23 -2.91 -7.73
C ASN A 259 -10.25 -4.04 -8.76
N VAL A 260 -9.18 -4.10 -9.55
CA VAL A 260 -9.00 -5.06 -10.63
C VAL A 260 -7.76 -5.89 -10.37
N ARG A 261 -7.88 -7.20 -10.54
CA ARG A 261 -6.76 -8.14 -10.47
C ARG A 261 -6.39 -8.58 -11.90
N CYS A 262 -5.15 -8.36 -12.29
CA CYS A 262 -4.60 -8.77 -13.58
C CYS A 262 -3.88 -10.12 -13.49
N HIS A 263 -3.77 -10.81 -14.63
CA HIS A 263 -3.15 -12.14 -14.84
C HIS A 263 -3.88 -13.25 -14.07
N VAL A 264 -5.19 -13.35 -14.29
CA VAL A 264 -6.11 -14.24 -13.57
C VAL A 264 -6.90 -15.16 -14.47
#